data_AF-A0A235J292-F1
#
_entry.id   AF-A0A235J292-F1
#
_cell.length_a   1.000
_cell.length_b   1.000
_cell.length_c   1.000
_cell.angle_alpha   90.00
_cell.angle_beta   90.00
_cell.angle_gamma   90.00
#
_symmetry.space_group_name_H-M   'P 1'
#
loop_
_entity.id
_entity.type
_entity.pdbx_description
1 polymer ?
#
loop_
_entity_poly.entity_id
_entity_poly.type
_entity_poly.pdbx_seq_one_letter_code
_entity_poly.pdbx_strand_id
1 'polypeptide(L)'
;MLWQQGEGKGEPWKVHKLALHCTYDARLWTAEGTEEVRKEKTDKAQKRVSKAEKNEKLDNAQQTQLNKDKSSLSRLNNSFNRPGKLIYQGQSNIIVGISFHPIELATIAIVDINTKKVLACNTVKQLLGNGFHLLSRRRRQQVHLNKERRKAQKKDSPCNIGESKLGEYIDKLLANRIVEIAKSYQAGCIILPRLKDIKEIRTSAIQAKAETKIPGDVNGQKLYVKEYNRQIHNWSYNRLQESIKSKAAELKISIEFGIQPHSGTLEEQARDLAFYAYQSRNHTLGR
;
A
#
# COMPACT_ATOMS: atom_id res chain seq x y z
N MET A 1 6.44 -17.15 28.99
CA MET A 1 7.57 -18.09 28.76
C MET A 1 7.00 -19.48 28.63
N LEU A 2 7.50 -20.25 27.68
CA LEU A 2 7.16 -21.66 27.54
C LEU A 2 8.47 -22.44 27.62
N TRP A 3 8.52 -23.38 28.57
CA TRP A 3 9.60 -24.35 28.62
C TRP A 3 9.31 -25.44 27.59
N GLN A 4 10.29 -25.75 26.76
CA GLN A 4 10.21 -26.80 25.74
C GLN A 4 11.24 -27.88 26.04
N GLN A 5 10.73 -29.09 26.31
CA GLN A 5 11.58 -30.26 26.47
C GLN A 5 12.11 -30.68 25.11
N GLY A 6 13.43 -30.60 24.89
CA GLY A 6 14.06 -31.20 23.73
C GLY A 6 14.28 -32.70 23.95
N GLU A 7 14.18 -33.47 22.87
CA GLU A 7 14.55 -34.89 22.85
C GLU A 7 16.00 -35.01 22.35
N GLY A 8 16.95 -35.18 23.27
CA GLY A 8 18.37 -35.33 22.94
C GLY A 8 19.22 -35.71 24.16
N LYS A 9 20.35 -36.37 23.94
CA LYS A 9 21.33 -36.69 25.00
C LYS A 9 22.40 -35.59 25.05
N GLY A 10 22.53 -34.90 26.20
CA GLY A 10 23.49 -33.81 26.41
C GLY A 10 23.19 -33.01 27.68
N GLU A 11 23.96 -31.95 27.94
CA GLU A 11 23.76 -31.09 29.10
C GLU A 11 22.38 -30.43 29.10
N PRO A 12 21.67 -30.35 30.24
CA PRO A 12 20.27 -29.90 30.30
C PRO A 12 19.99 -28.52 29.66
N TRP A 13 20.92 -27.57 29.75
CA TRP A 13 20.77 -26.22 29.17
C TRP A 13 20.98 -26.17 27.65
N LYS A 14 21.53 -27.23 27.05
CA LYS A 14 21.63 -27.41 25.59
C LYS A 14 20.44 -28.17 25.01
N VAL A 15 19.79 -29.00 25.82
CA VAL A 15 18.64 -29.86 25.43
C VAL A 15 17.32 -29.12 25.62
N HIS A 16 17.13 -28.45 26.74
CA HIS A 16 15.89 -27.73 27.05
C HIS A 16 15.96 -26.29 26.55
N LYS A 17 14.89 -25.82 25.91
CA LYS A 17 14.78 -24.44 25.42
C LYS A 17 13.72 -23.68 26.20
N LEU A 18 14.01 -22.43 26.51
CA LEU A 18 13.05 -21.48 27.04
C LEU A 18 12.63 -20.54 25.92
N ALA A 19 11.38 -20.66 25.48
CA ALA A 19 10.79 -19.76 24.50
C ALA A 19 10.14 -18.57 25.22
N LEU A 20 10.71 -17.38 25.04
CA LEU A 20 10.13 -16.13 25.50
C LEU A 20 9.27 -15.54 24.38
N HIS A 21 7.95 -15.66 24.51
CA HIS A 21 7.02 -14.90 23.67
C HIS A 21 6.83 -13.52 24.30
N CYS A 22 7.40 -12.50 23.67
CA CYS A 22 7.14 -11.10 24.00
C CYS A 22 6.24 -10.50 22.92
N THR A 23 5.10 -9.97 23.34
CA THR A 23 4.30 -9.05 22.54
C THR A 23 4.50 -7.65 23.09
N TYR A 24 4.70 -6.68 22.22
CA TYR A 24 4.81 -5.28 22.61
C TYR A 24 3.95 -4.42 21.69
N ASP A 25 3.35 -3.37 22.24
CA ASP A 25 2.63 -2.37 21.46
C ASP A 25 3.61 -1.31 20.98
N ALA A 26 3.89 -1.31 19.67
CA ALA A 26 4.81 -0.37 19.05
C ALA A 26 4.37 1.10 19.21
N ARG A 27 3.07 1.37 19.47
CA ARG A 27 2.57 2.73 19.73
C ARG A 27 3.17 3.34 20.98
N LEU A 28 3.49 2.52 21.99
CA LEU A 28 4.01 2.97 23.29
C LEU A 28 5.49 3.37 23.27
N TRP A 29 6.15 3.27 22.12
CA TRP A 29 7.56 3.65 21.96
C TRP A 29 7.76 5.16 21.85
N THR A 30 6.72 5.89 21.45
CA THR A 30 6.76 7.33 21.17
C THR A 30 5.91 8.08 22.19
N ALA A 31 6.25 9.33 22.45
CA ALA A 31 5.45 10.18 23.34
C ALA A 31 4.02 10.33 22.81
N GLU A 32 3.89 10.61 21.52
CA GLU A 32 2.64 10.84 20.80
C GLU A 32 1.79 9.56 20.75
N GLY A 33 2.39 8.41 20.44
CA GLY A 33 1.67 7.13 20.44
C GLY A 33 1.26 6.69 21.85
N THR A 34 2.04 7.05 22.88
CA THR A 34 1.65 6.84 24.28
C THR A 34 0.44 7.70 24.66
N GLU A 35 0.37 8.95 24.16
CA GLU A 35 -0.80 9.81 24.34
C GLU A 35 -2.04 9.29 23.62
N GLU A 36 -1.89 8.77 22.38
CA GLU A 36 -2.98 8.11 21.65
C GLU A 36 -3.59 6.97 22.47
N VAL A 37 -2.74 6.07 22.99
CA VAL A 37 -3.19 4.95 23.83
C VAL A 37 -3.73 5.42 25.17
N ARG A 38 -3.17 6.49 25.75
CA ARG A 38 -3.68 7.10 26.98
C ARG A 38 -5.11 7.58 26.78
N LYS A 39 -5.37 8.37 25.72
CA LYS A 39 -6.73 8.86 25.36
C LYS A 39 -7.71 7.71 25.15
N GLU A 40 -7.31 6.67 24.41
CA GLU A 40 -8.16 5.49 24.18
C GLU A 40 -8.53 4.79 25.50
N LYS A 41 -7.58 4.65 26.43
CA LYS A 41 -7.80 4.02 27.74
C LYS A 41 -8.59 4.90 28.69
N THR A 42 -8.36 6.21 28.70
CA THR A 42 -9.14 7.16 29.51
C THR A 42 -10.59 7.17 29.06
N ASP A 43 -10.86 7.21 27.76
CA ASP A 43 -12.23 7.20 27.24
C ASP A 43 -12.98 5.91 27.59
N LYS A 44 -12.30 4.76 27.48
CA LYS A 44 -12.86 3.46 27.87
C LYS A 44 -13.17 3.39 29.37
N ALA A 45 -12.24 3.85 30.21
CA ALA A 45 -12.44 3.87 31.65
C ALA A 45 -13.53 4.87 32.05
N GLN A 46 -13.57 6.05 31.44
CA GLN A 46 -14.61 7.06 31.67
C GLN A 46 -15.99 6.51 31.31
N LYS A 47 -16.14 5.84 30.16
CA LYS A 47 -17.41 5.20 29.77
C LYS A 47 -17.88 4.16 30.78
N ARG A 48 -16.97 3.39 31.38
CA ARG A 48 -17.31 2.40 32.43
C ARG A 48 -17.75 3.07 33.71
N VAL A 49 -17.03 4.10 34.15
CA VAL A 49 -17.38 4.90 35.34
C VAL A 49 -18.75 5.55 35.14
N SER A 50 -18.99 6.24 34.02
CA SER A 50 -20.28 6.87 33.74
C SER A 50 -21.42 5.87 33.60
N LYS A 51 -21.17 4.64 33.13
CA LYS A 51 -22.19 3.59 33.08
C LYS A 51 -22.53 3.06 34.48
N ALA A 52 -21.53 2.88 35.32
CA ALA A 52 -21.72 2.43 36.70
C ALA A 52 -22.38 3.51 37.57
N GLU A 53 -22.04 4.78 37.39
CA GLU A 53 -22.66 5.91 38.11
C GLU A 53 -24.13 6.14 37.74
N LYS A 54 -24.58 5.68 36.58
CA LYS A 54 -26.00 5.72 36.18
C LYS A 54 -26.86 4.63 36.84
N ASN A 55 -26.25 3.61 37.42
CA ASN A 55 -26.99 2.54 38.09
C ASN A 55 -27.12 2.89 39.59
N GLU A 56 -28.35 3.20 40.04
CA GLU A 56 -28.61 3.63 41.43
C GLU A 56 -28.41 2.52 42.48
N LYS A 57 -28.42 1.24 42.07
CA LYS A 57 -28.15 0.09 42.94
C LYS A 57 -26.98 -0.73 42.40
N LEU A 58 -25.79 -0.46 42.92
CA LEU A 58 -24.58 -1.20 42.59
C LEU A 58 -24.38 -2.34 43.59
N ASP A 59 -24.12 -3.55 43.07
CA ASP A 59 -23.70 -4.69 43.89
C ASP A 59 -22.26 -4.48 44.44
N ASN A 60 -21.88 -5.17 45.52
CA ASN A 60 -20.54 -5.06 46.14
C ASN A 60 -19.41 -5.35 45.14
N ALA A 61 -19.62 -6.29 44.22
CA ALA A 61 -18.67 -6.57 43.14
C ALA A 61 -18.55 -5.40 42.16
N GLN A 62 -19.67 -4.73 41.85
CA GLN A 62 -19.72 -3.57 40.95
C GLN A 62 -19.09 -2.33 41.59
N GLN A 63 -19.29 -2.12 42.90
CA GLN A 63 -18.64 -1.07 43.69
C GLN A 63 -17.11 -1.21 43.67
N THR A 64 -16.63 -2.45 43.83
CA THR A 64 -15.19 -2.76 43.79
C THR A 64 -14.61 -2.47 42.40
N GLN A 65 -15.35 -2.80 41.33
CA GLN A 65 -14.92 -2.52 39.96
C GLN A 65 -14.90 -1.02 39.66
N LEU A 66 -15.89 -0.26 40.12
CA LEU A 66 -15.93 1.21 40.02
C LEU A 66 -14.68 1.85 40.65
N ASN A 67 -14.32 1.42 41.86
CA ASN A 67 -13.13 1.92 42.55
C ASN A 67 -11.83 1.59 41.80
N LYS A 68 -11.74 0.39 41.19
CA LYS A 68 -10.62 0.01 40.32
C LYS A 68 -10.54 0.89 39.07
N ASP A 69 -11.67 1.19 38.43
CA ASP A 69 -11.72 2.02 37.24
C ASP A 69 -11.36 3.49 37.57
N LYS A 70 -11.85 4.04 38.69
CA LYS A 70 -11.46 5.37 39.20
C LYS A 70 -9.97 5.46 39.54
N SER A 71 -9.42 4.45 40.21
CA SER A 71 -7.97 4.35 40.48
C SER A 71 -7.15 4.22 39.19
N SER A 72 -7.67 3.51 38.18
CA SER A 72 -6.99 3.38 36.89
C SER A 72 -6.96 4.71 36.14
N LEU A 73 -8.03 5.50 36.19
CA LEU A 73 -8.08 6.85 35.63
C LEU A 73 -7.02 7.77 36.25
N SER A 74 -6.87 7.78 37.58
CA SER A 74 -5.85 8.61 38.24
C SER A 74 -4.43 8.19 37.86
N ARG A 75 -4.17 6.88 37.71
CA ARG A 75 -2.85 6.36 37.28
C ARG A 75 -2.51 6.70 35.83
N LEU A 76 -3.51 6.85 34.95
CA LEU A 76 -3.30 7.19 33.54
C LEU A 76 -2.78 8.63 33.35
N ASN A 77 -2.96 9.52 34.33
CA ASN A 77 -2.46 10.90 34.30
C ASN A 77 -0.95 11.03 34.50
N ASN A 78 -0.24 9.96 34.84
CA ASN A 78 1.21 10.00 34.99
C ASN A 78 1.91 10.17 33.64
N SER A 79 2.80 11.16 33.54
CA SER A 79 3.66 11.38 32.37
C SER A 79 4.88 10.46 32.40
N PHE A 80 5.21 9.85 31.27
CA PHE A 80 6.45 9.11 31.07
C PHE A 80 7.31 9.85 30.06
N ASN A 81 8.59 10.03 30.36
CA ASN A 81 9.51 10.63 29.41
C ASN A 81 9.80 9.62 28.28
N ARG A 82 9.30 9.90 27.08
CA ARG A 82 9.42 9.07 25.87
C ARG A 82 10.06 9.89 24.77
N PRO A 83 10.83 9.27 23.86
CA PRO A 83 11.32 9.98 22.69
C PRO A 83 10.12 10.45 21.84
N GLY A 84 10.16 11.71 21.43
CA GLY A 84 9.17 12.28 20.51
C GLY A 84 9.39 11.76 19.09
N LYS A 85 8.30 11.38 18.43
CA LYS A 85 8.25 11.08 17.01
C LYS A 85 6.90 11.53 16.48
N LEU A 86 6.92 12.60 15.68
CA LEU A 86 5.72 13.13 15.05
C LEU A 86 4.95 12.02 14.34
N ILE A 87 3.71 11.80 14.79
CA ILE A 87 2.75 10.96 14.08
C ILE A 87 2.48 11.63 12.75
N TYR A 88 2.51 10.85 11.66
CA TYR A 88 2.19 11.37 10.36
C TYR A 88 0.75 11.92 10.36
N GLN A 89 0.61 13.22 10.14
CA GLN A 89 -0.66 13.88 9.91
C GLN A 89 -0.60 14.47 8.49
N GLY A 90 -1.30 13.81 7.56
CA GLY A 90 -1.40 14.29 6.19
C GLY A 90 -2.44 15.40 6.08
N GLN A 91 -2.17 16.37 5.21
CA GLN A 91 -3.11 17.40 4.80
C GLN A 91 -4.17 16.79 3.90
N SER A 92 -5.45 16.98 4.23
CA SER A 92 -6.58 16.46 3.45
C SER A 92 -6.63 16.99 2.02
N ASN A 93 -6.02 18.16 1.78
CA ASN A 93 -6.07 18.87 0.51
C ASN A 93 -5.00 18.36 -0.47
N ILE A 94 -3.95 17.70 0.03
CA ILE A 94 -2.89 17.15 -0.80
C ILE A 94 -3.13 15.66 -1.02
N ILE A 95 -3.25 15.30 -2.29
CA ILE A 95 -3.57 13.95 -2.73
C ILE A 95 -2.51 13.47 -3.72
N VAL A 96 -2.11 12.20 -3.56
CA VAL A 96 -1.23 11.53 -4.53
C VAL A 96 -2.05 10.62 -5.41
N GLY A 97 -2.12 10.93 -6.70
CA GLY A 97 -2.71 10.06 -7.73
C GLY A 97 -1.64 9.22 -8.41
N ILE A 98 -1.95 7.95 -8.67
CA ILE A 98 -1.04 7.02 -9.36
C ILE A 98 -1.73 6.50 -10.61
N SER A 99 -1.15 6.74 -11.79
CA SER A 99 -1.59 6.14 -13.05
C SER A 99 -0.72 4.94 -13.41
N PHE A 100 -1.33 3.88 -13.92
CA PHE A 100 -0.59 2.72 -14.43
C PHE A 100 -0.57 2.70 -15.95
N HIS A 101 0.59 2.39 -16.54
CA HIS A 101 0.76 2.26 -17.99
C HIS A 101 1.47 0.95 -18.36
N PRO A 102 0.96 0.20 -19.35
CA PRO A 102 1.65 -0.93 -20.00
C PRO A 102 3.11 -0.75 -20.46
N ILE A 103 3.65 0.47 -20.62
CA ILE A 103 5.02 0.69 -21.14
C ILE A 103 5.91 1.29 -20.06
N GLU A 104 5.45 2.38 -19.44
CA GLU A 104 6.21 3.12 -18.42
C GLU A 104 6.02 2.56 -17.01
N LEU A 105 5.09 1.61 -16.84
CA LEU A 105 4.69 0.97 -15.60
C LEU A 105 3.80 1.85 -14.72
N ALA A 106 4.29 2.99 -14.22
CA ALA A 106 3.52 3.89 -13.38
C ALA A 106 3.98 5.36 -13.42
N THR A 107 3.06 6.30 -13.24
CA THR A 107 3.35 7.72 -13.06
C THR A 107 2.58 8.23 -11.86
N ILE A 108 3.17 9.19 -11.15
CA ILE A 108 2.64 9.74 -9.92
C ILE A 108 2.44 11.23 -10.12
N ALA A 109 1.27 11.73 -9.75
CA ALA A 109 0.98 13.15 -9.69
C ALA A 109 0.55 13.51 -8.27
N ILE A 110 1.15 14.58 -7.75
CA ILE A 110 0.78 15.16 -6.46
C ILE A 110 -0.06 16.38 -6.75
N VAL A 111 -1.27 16.41 -6.22
CA VAL A 111 -2.25 17.44 -6.51
C VAL A 111 -2.67 18.11 -5.22
N ASP A 112 -2.67 19.44 -5.23
CA ASP A 112 -3.39 20.21 -4.23
C ASP A 112 -4.79 20.51 -4.76
N ILE A 113 -5.80 20.02 -4.04
CA ILE A 113 -7.21 20.15 -4.39
C ILE A 113 -7.67 21.60 -4.35
N ASN A 114 -7.20 22.37 -3.37
CA ASN A 114 -7.68 23.74 -3.15
C ASN A 114 -7.26 24.64 -4.30
N THR A 115 -5.99 24.55 -4.69
CA THR A 115 -5.44 25.32 -5.81
C THR A 115 -5.73 24.67 -7.17
N LYS A 116 -6.17 23.40 -7.19
CA LYS A 116 -6.31 22.54 -8.37
C LYS A 116 -5.01 22.43 -9.19
N LYS A 117 -3.86 22.63 -8.55
CA LYS A 117 -2.55 22.59 -9.20
C LYS A 117 -1.85 21.27 -8.93
N VAL A 118 -1.09 20.81 -9.92
CA VAL A 118 -0.16 19.70 -9.78
C VAL A 118 1.14 20.24 -9.20
N LEU A 119 1.51 19.76 -8.01
CA LEU A 119 2.73 20.18 -7.31
C LEU A 119 3.96 19.49 -7.89
N ALA A 120 3.84 18.20 -8.20
CA ALA A 120 4.93 17.42 -8.79
C ALA A 120 4.38 16.23 -9.59
N CYS A 121 5.09 15.90 -10.66
CA CYS A 121 4.91 14.68 -11.44
C CYS A 121 6.19 13.86 -11.42
N ASN A 122 6.09 12.58 -11.05
CA ASN A 122 7.22 11.69 -10.95
C ASN A 122 6.97 10.42 -11.78
N THR A 123 7.84 10.17 -12.75
CA THR A 123 7.88 8.93 -13.54
C THR A 123 8.66 7.84 -12.82
N VAL A 124 8.47 6.56 -13.19
CA VAL A 124 9.26 5.43 -12.65
C VAL A 124 10.77 5.65 -12.69
N LYS A 125 11.27 6.34 -13.73
CA LYS A 125 12.69 6.69 -13.83
C LYS A 125 13.14 7.59 -12.68
N GLN A 126 12.36 8.62 -12.38
CA GLN A 126 12.63 9.53 -11.27
C GLN A 126 12.43 8.85 -9.91
N LEU A 127 11.45 7.96 -9.78
CA LEU A 127 11.21 7.21 -8.54
C LEU A 127 12.36 6.26 -8.20
N LEU A 128 12.86 5.51 -9.20
CA LEU A 128 13.92 4.54 -8.98
C LEU A 128 15.32 5.17 -9.00
N GLY A 129 15.51 6.28 -9.71
CA GLY A 129 16.81 6.93 -9.90
C GLY A 129 17.88 5.91 -10.34
N ASN A 130 18.91 5.76 -9.53
CA ASN A 130 20.01 4.80 -9.76
C ASN A 130 19.52 3.35 -9.88
N GLY A 131 18.40 3.00 -9.24
CA GLY A 131 17.79 1.66 -9.29
C GLY A 131 17.11 1.32 -10.61
N PHE A 132 17.00 2.26 -11.55
CA PHE A 132 16.29 2.03 -12.83
C PHE A 132 16.93 0.92 -13.68
N HIS A 133 18.23 0.69 -13.55
CA HIS A 133 18.93 -0.39 -14.24
C HIS A 133 18.36 -1.77 -13.89
N LEU A 134 17.83 -1.96 -12.67
CA LEU A 134 17.20 -3.20 -12.23
C LEU A 134 15.92 -3.50 -13.00
N LEU A 135 15.13 -2.45 -13.29
CA LEU A 135 13.93 -2.58 -14.12
C LEU A 135 14.30 -3.01 -15.54
N SER A 136 15.33 -2.39 -16.12
CA SER A 136 15.86 -2.75 -17.44
C SER A 136 16.38 -4.19 -17.48
N ARG A 137 17.12 -4.61 -16.44
CA ARG A 137 17.58 -6.00 -16.27
C ARG A 137 16.39 -6.97 -16.22
N ARG A 138 15.35 -6.67 -15.44
CA ARG A 138 14.14 -7.50 -15.37
C ARG A 138 13.44 -7.62 -16.72
N ARG A 139 13.32 -6.53 -17.48
CA ARG A 139 12.73 -6.55 -18.84
C ARG A 139 13.51 -7.48 -19.78
N ARG A 140 14.85 -7.41 -19.75
CA ARG A 140 15.72 -8.31 -20.54
C ARG A 140 15.53 -9.78 -20.13
N GLN A 141 15.49 -10.05 -18.82
CA GLN A 141 15.22 -11.39 -18.30
C GLN A 141 13.87 -11.91 -18.81
N GLN A 142 12.78 -11.13 -18.72
CA GLN A 142 11.47 -11.57 -19.22
C GLN A 142 11.49 -11.91 -20.71
N VAL A 143 12.14 -11.09 -21.55
CA VAL A 143 12.27 -11.38 -22.98
C VAL A 143 13.05 -12.69 -23.21
N HIS A 144 14.13 -12.90 -22.47
CA HIS A 144 14.93 -14.12 -22.57
C HIS A 144 14.14 -15.36 -22.15
N LEU A 145 13.53 -15.34 -20.96
CA LEU A 145 12.74 -16.47 -20.45
C LEU A 145 11.52 -16.77 -21.36
N ASN A 146 10.89 -15.75 -21.94
CA ASN A 146 9.80 -15.95 -22.90
C ASN A 146 10.28 -16.64 -24.18
N LYS A 147 11.49 -16.32 -24.67
CA LYS A 147 12.09 -17.01 -25.82
C LYS A 147 12.39 -18.48 -25.49
N GLU A 148 12.93 -18.75 -24.31
CA GLU A 148 13.24 -20.12 -23.87
C GLU A 148 11.97 -20.94 -23.65
N ARG A 149 10.96 -20.40 -22.97
CA ARG A 149 9.62 -21.01 -22.83
C ARG A 149 9.03 -21.38 -24.18
N ARG A 150 9.11 -20.47 -25.17
CA ARG A 150 8.62 -20.75 -26.52
C ARG A 150 9.40 -21.86 -27.22
N LYS A 151 10.72 -21.93 -27.02
CA LYS A 151 11.55 -23.03 -27.55
C LYS A 151 11.18 -24.37 -26.90
N ALA A 152 10.97 -24.39 -25.59
CA ALA A 152 10.55 -25.59 -24.86
C ALA A 152 9.17 -26.07 -25.30
N GLN A 153 8.19 -25.16 -25.42
CA GLN A 153 6.84 -25.47 -25.92
C GLN A 153 6.86 -26.06 -27.33
N LYS A 154 7.69 -25.51 -28.23
CA LYS A 154 7.83 -26.06 -29.59
C LYS A 154 8.44 -27.47 -29.62
N LYS A 155 9.21 -27.82 -28.60
CA LYS A 155 9.87 -29.12 -28.45
C LYS A 155 9.12 -30.05 -27.49
N ASP A 156 7.91 -29.66 -27.07
CA ASP A 156 7.11 -30.33 -26.05
C ASP A 156 7.91 -30.76 -24.79
N SER A 157 8.85 -29.92 -24.38
CA SER A 157 9.77 -30.21 -23.27
C SER A 157 9.31 -29.53 -21.98
N PRO A 158 9.51 -30.15 -20.80
CA PRO A 158 9.16 -29.54 -19.53
C PRO A 158 9.97 -28.25 -19.30
N CYS A 159 9.30 -27.20 -18.82
CA CYS A 159 9.90 -25.88 -18.66
C CYS A 159 9.88 -25.42 -17.19
N ASN A 160 10.97 -25.72 -16.46
CA ASN A 160 11.13 -25.34 -15.05
C ASN A 160 11.76 -23.94 -14.86
N ILE A 161 11.51 -23.03 -15.80
CA ILE A 161 12.13 -21.70 -15.82
C ILE A 161 11.43 -20.77 -14.83
N GLY A 162 12.04 -20.64 -13.64
CA GLY A 162 11.61 -19.74 -12.59
C GLY A 162 11.97 -18.27 -12.84
N GLU A 163 11.11 -17.36 -12.41
CA GLU A 163 11.42 -15.93 -12.41
C GLU A 163 12.23 -15.55 -11.17
N SER A 164 13.18 -14.63 -11.32
CA SER A 164 13.93 -14.09 -10.20
C SER A 164 13.02 -13.24 -9.30
N LYS A 165 13.28 -13.23 -7.98
CA LYS A 165 12.58 -12.34 -7.01
C LYS A 165 12.86 -10.85 -7.23
N LEU A 166 13.64 -10.49 -8.27
CA LEU A 166 13.96 -9.13 -8.66
C LEU A 166 12.69 -8.28 -8.87
N GLY A 167 11.62 -8.90 -9.36
CA GLY A 167 10.36 -8.21 -9.56
C GLY A 167 9.72 -7.69 -8.27
N GLU A 168 9.62 -8.54 -7.27
CA GLU A 168 9.10 -8.19 -5.95
C GLU A 168 9.99 -7.15 -5.27
N TYR A 169 11.30 -7.25 -5.45
CA TYR A 169 12.24 -6.27 -4.93
C TYR A 169 12.02 -4.88 -5.54
N ILE A 170 11.82 -4.79 -6.86
CA ILE A 170 11.50 -3.51 -7.52
C ILE A 170 10.14 -2.97 -7.05
N ASP A 171 9.13 -3.82 -6.85
CA ASP A 171 7.83 -3.39 -6.33
C ASP A 171 7.96 -2.77 -4.94
N LYS A 172 8.78 -3.37 -4.06
CA LYS A 172 9.10 -2.80 -2.73
C LYS A 172 9.86 -1.49 -2.83
N LEU A 173 10.84 -1.38 -3.72
CA LEU A 173 11.58 -0.13 -3.95
C LEU A 173 10.66 0.98 -4.43
N LEU A 174 9.77 0.69 -5.39
CA LEU A 174 8.77 1.63 -5.85
C LEU A 174 7.87 2.04 -4.70
N ALA A 175 7.23 1.08 -4.02
CA ALA A 175 6.32 1.35 -2.90
C ALA A 175 6.96 2.26 -1.83
N ASN A 176 8.22 1.99 -1.44
CA ASN A 176 8.96 2.83 -0.52
C ASN A 176 9.07 4.28 -1.02
N ARG A 177 9.49 4.47 -2.27
CA ARG A 177 9.68 5.80 -2.86
C ARG A 177 8.37 6.57 -3.01
N ILE A 178 7.29 5.90 -3.39
CA ILE A 178 5.96 6.49 -3.48
C ILE A 178 5.53 7.04 -2.11
N VAL A 179 5.68 6.22 -1.08
CA VAL A 179 5.29 6.55 0.28
C VAL A 179 6.19 7.64 0.87
N GLU A 180 7.49 7.62 0.58
CA GLU A 180 8.43 8.70 0.94
C GLU A 180 8.04 10.04 0.32
N ILE A 181 7.69 10.05 -0.96
CA ILE A 181 7.22 11.25 -1.66
C ILE A 181 5.91 11.73 -1.01
N ALA A 182 4.93 10.85 -0.85
CA ALA A 182 3.67 11.19 -0.18
C ALA A 182 3.91 11.80 1.21
N LYS A 183 4.86 11.25 1.97
CA LYS A 183 5.26 11.76 3.28
C LYS A 183 5.89 13.15 3.19
N SER A 184 6.79 13.39 2.23
CA SER A 184 7.48 14.68 2.08
C SER A 184 6.53 15.83 1.78
N TYR A 185 5.47 15.57 1.02
CA TYR A 185 4.41 16.53 0.70
C TYR A 185 3.26 16.50 1.72
N GLN A 186 3.37 15.71 2.80
CA GLN A 186 2.32 15.54 3.80
C GLN A 186 0.95 15.19 3.17
N ALA A 187 0.90 14.31 2.17
CA ALA A 187 -0.34 13.93 1.52
C ALA A 187 -1.31 13.20 2.47
N GLY A 188 -2.57 13.60 2.49
CA GLY A 188 -3.60 12.94 3.30
C GLY A 188 -3.91 11.50 2.83
N CYS A 189 -3.84 11.28 1.52
CA CYS A 189 -4.21 10.00 0.92
C CYS A 189 -3.43 9.69 -0.37
N ILE A 190 -3.31 8.39 -0.67
CA ILE A 190 -2.79 7.86 -1.93
C ILE A 190 -3.93 7.17 -2.66
N ILE A 191 -4.15 7.54 -3.92
CA ILE A 191 -5.19 6.94 -4.76
C ILE A 191 -4.55 6.01 -5.78
N LEU A 192 -5.04 4.77 -5.78
CA LEU A 192 -4.65 3.73 -6.71
C LEU A 192 -5.78 3.48 -7.72
N PRO A 193 -5.45 3.12 -8.97
CA PRO A 193 -6.46 2.81 -9.97
C PRO A 193 -7.02 1.40 -9.75
N ARG A 194 -8.28 1.12 -10.11
CA ARG A 194 -8.80 -0.24 -10.03
C ARG A 194 -8.21 -1.13 -11.13
N LEU A 195 -7.96 -2.39 -10.81
CA LEU A 195 -7.31 -3.32 -11.74
C LEU A 195 -8.16 -3.71 -12.96
N LYS A 196 -9.49 -3.64 -12.84
CA LYS A 196 -10.42 -3.91 -13.95
C LYS A 196 -10.19 -2.89 -15.07
N ASP A 197 -10.16 -1.62 -14.68
CA ASP A 197 -10.01 -0.48 -15.57
C ASP A 197 -8.68 -0.53 -16.33
N ILE A 198 -7.58 -0.96 -15.71
CA ILE A 198 -6.27 -1.06 -16.40
C ILE A 198 -6.32 -2.03 -17.58
N LYS A 199 -7.03 -3.16 -17.43
CA LYS A 199 -7.14 -4.14 -18.52
C LYS A 199 -7.93 -3.55 -19.68
N GLU A 200 -9.03 -2.86 -19.39
CA GLU A 200 -9.88 -2.19 -20.37
C GLU A 200 -9.15 -1.03 -21.06
N ILE A 201 -8.53 -0.13 -20.29
CA ILE A 201 -7.67 0.96 -20.79
C ILE A 201 -6.60 0.40 -21.73
N ARG A 202 -5.94 -0.70 -21.32
CA ARG A 202 -4.94 -1.36 -22.15
C ARG A 202 -5.54 -1.90 -23.45
N THR A 203 -6.65 -2.63 -23.40
CA THR A 203 -7.26 -3.21 -24.61
C THR A 203 -7.70 -2.12 -25.57
N SER A 204 -8.38 -1.09 -25.07
CA SER A 204 -8.87 0.03 -25.86
C SER A 204 -7.73 0.84 -26.49
N ALA A 205 -6.67 1.13 -25.73
CA ALA A 205 -5.51 1.87 -26.25
C ALA A 205 -4.75 1.09 -27.34
N ILE A 206 -4.67 -0.25 -27.22
CA ILE A 206 -4.00 -1.08 -28.23
C ILE A 206 -4.87 -1.21 -29.48
N GLN A 207 -6.19 -1.35 -29.32
CA GLN A 207 -7.14 -1.42 -30.43
C GLN A 207 -7.18 -0.10 -31.23
N ALA A 208 -7.27 1.05 -30.57
CA ALA A 208 -7.21 2.36 -31.23
C ALA A 208 -5.89 2.56 -32.01
N LYS A 209 -4.76 2.09 -31.45
CA LYS A 209 -3.47 2.08 -32.16
C LYS A 209 -3.42 1.11 -33.34
N ALA A 210 -4.20 0.03 -33.30
CA ALA A 210 -4.29 -0.93 -34.40
C ALA A 210 -5.11 -0.34 -35.56
N GLU A 211 -6.24 0.27 -35.23
CA GLU A 211 -7.16 0.89 -36.20
C GLU A 211 -6.53 2.09 -36.91
N THR A 212 -5.82 2.94 -36.19
CA THR A 212 -5.07 4.07 -36.78
C THR A 212 -3.96 3.63 -37.74
N LYS A 213 -3.32 2.48 -37.49
CA LYS A 213 -2.26 1.94 -38.35
C LYS A 213 -2.79 1.13 -39.53
N ILE A 214 -3.85 0.37 -39.30
CA ILE A 214 -4.46 -0.54 -40.27
C ILE A 214 -5.97 -0.27 -40.26
N PRO A 215 -6.41 0.78 -40.97
CA PRO A 215 -7.83 1.10 -41.05
C PRO A 215 -8.56 0.03 -41.89
N GLY A 216 -9.73 -0.41 -41.43
CA GLY A 216 -10.63 -1.28 -42.18
C GLY A 216 -10.30 -2.79 -42.21
N ASP A 217 -9.08 -3.23 -41.89
CA ASP A 217 -8.73 -4.66 -41.82
C ASP A 217 -8.75 -5.21 -40.39
N VAL A 218 -9.85 -5.90 -40.06
CA VAL A 218 -10.06 -6.54 -38.75
C VAL A 218 -9.02 -7.63 -38.45
N ASN A 219 -8.53 -8.36 -39.46
CA ASN A 219 -7.57 -9.44 -39.26
C ASN A 219 -6.16 -8.88 -39.03
N GLY A 220 -5.76 -7.88 -39.82
CA GLY A 220 -4.53 -7.12 -39.61
C GLY A 220 -4.50 -6.44 -38.25
N GLN A 221 -5.60 -5.84 -37.81
CA GLN A 221 -5.72 -5.26 -36.47
C GLN A 221 -5.53 -6.32 -35.36
N LYS A 222 -6.17 -7.49 -35.48
CA LYS A 222 -6.02 -8.59 -34.51
C LYS A 222 -4.57 -9.08 -34.43
N LEU A 223 -3.89 -9.21 -35.56
CA LEU A 223 -2.48 -9.59 -35.62
C LEU A 223 -1.61 -8.52 -34.96
N TYR A 224 -1.85 -7.24 -35.26
CA TYR A 224 -1.16 -6.13 -34.63
C TYR A 224 -1.34 -6.12 -33.11
N VAL A 225 -2.57 -6.26 -32.61
CA VAL A 225 -2.86 -6.34 -31.17
C VAL A 225 -2.11 -7.52 -30.53
N LYS A 226 -2.07 -8.68 -31.21
CA LYS A 226 -1.36 -9.86 -30.74
C LYS A 226 0.14 -9.62 -30.66
N GLU A 227 0.75 -9.00 -31.66
CA GLU A 227 2.18 -8.67 -31.67
C GLU A 227 2.53 -7.61 -30.63
N TYR A 228 1.72 -6.56 -30.54
CA TYR A 228 1.92 -5.48 -29.58
C TYR A 228 1.82 -5.99 -28.13
N ASN A 229 0.86 -6.88 -27.86
CA ASN A 229 0.75 -7.54 -26.55
C ASN A 229 1.97 -8.40 -26.19
N ARG A 230 2.73 -8.90 -27.18
CA ARG A 230 3.98 -9.63 -26.94
C ARG A 230 5.15 -8.71 -26.60
N GLN A 231 5.10 -7.44 -26.99
CA GLN A 231 6.14 -6.44 -26.72
C GLN A 231 5.95 -5.75 -25.35
N ILE A 232 4.71 -5.66 -24.87
CA ILE A 232 4.36 -5.09 -23.56
C ILE A 232 4.95 -5.92 -22.41
N HIS A 233 5.38 -5.26 -21.34
CA HIS A 233 5.84 -5.95 -20.13
C HIS A 233 4.70 -6.72 -19.44
N ASN A 234 5.01 -7.87 -18.83
CA ASN A 234 4.03 -8.62 -18.04
C ASN A 234 4.19 -8.31 -16.55
N TRP A 235 3.84 -7.09 -16.14
CA TRP A 235 3.93 -6.66 -14.74
C TRP A 235 2.64 -6.97 -13.97
N SER A 236 2.77 -7.45 -12.74
CA SER A 236 1.62 -7.64 -11.85
C SER A 236 1.34 -6.36 -11.10
N TYR A 237 0.36 -5.58 -11.59
CA TYR A 237 -0.09 -4.37 -10.89
C TYR A 237 -0.74 -4.68 -9.54
N ASN A 238 -1.35 -5.85 -9.37
CA ASN A 238 -1.88 -6.27 -8.08
C ASN A 238 -0.78 -6.35 -7.01
N ARG A 239 0.34 -6.98 -7.35
CA ARG A 239 1.49 -7.11 -6.44
C ARG A 239 2.12 -5.76 -6.08
N LEU A 240 2.16 -4.84 -7.05
CA LEU A 240 2.61 -3.47 -6.81
C LEU A 240 1.64 -2.72 -5.87
N GLN A 241 0.32 -2.85 -6.09
CA GLN A 241 -0.68 -2.25 -5.20
C GLN A 241 -0.58 -2.78 -3.78
N GLU A 242 -0.39 -4.08 -3.60
CA GLU A 242 -0.19 -4.70 -2.28
C GLU A 242 1.09 -4.20 -1.59
N SER A 243 2.17 -4.02 -2.36
CA SER A 243 3.42 -3.44 -1.85
C SER A 243 3.23 -1.99 -1.40
N ILE A 244 2.47 -1.19 -2.16
CA ILE A 244 2.13 0.19 -1.77
C ILE A 244 1.22 0.20 -0.53
N LYS A 245 0.22 -0.69 -0.49
CA LYS A 245 -0.69 -0.83 0.67
C LYS A 245 0.05 -1.13 1.95
N SER A 246 0.88 -2.17 1.93
CA SER A 246 1.68 -2.55 3.11
C SER A 246 2.55 -1.39 3.60
N LYS A 247 3.22 -0.68 2.68
CA LYS A 247 4.09 0.45 3.06
C LYS A 247 3.34 1.70 3.53
N ALA A 248 2.21 2.02 2.94
CA ALA A 248 1.37 3.13 3.39
C ALA A 248 0.76 2.83 4.77
N ALA A 249 0.37 1.58 5.02
CA ALA A 249 -0.18 1.14 6.31
C ALA A 249 0.83 1.30 7.46
N GLU A 250 2.13 1.04 7.21
CA GLU A 250 3.20 1.29 8.18
C GLU A 250 3.25 2.75 8.64
N LEU A 251 2.89 3.69 7.75
CA LEU A 251 2.87 5.13 8.03
C LEU A 251 1.47 5.69 8.32
N LYS A 252 0.45 4.82 8.45
CA LYS A 252 -0.97 5.22 8.60
C LYS A 252 -1.49 6.17 7.49
N ILE A 253 -0.93 6.11 6.28
CA ILE A 253 -1.43 6.90 5.14
C ILE A 253 -2.67 6.19 4.57
N SER A 254 -3.76 6.93 4.38
CA SER A 254 -4.99 6.37 3.82
C SER A 254 -4.82 6.02 2.34
N ILE A 255 -5.42 4.91 1.90
CA ILE A 255 -5.43 4.48 0.50
C ILE A 255 -6.86 4.39 0.02
N GLU A 256 -7.08 4.90 -1.19
CA GLU A 256 -8.35 4.80 -1.89
C GLU A 256 -8.19 4.26 -3.31
N PHE A 257 -9.33 3.83 -3.87
CA PHE A 257 -9.41 3.25 -5.20
C PHE A 257 -10.29 4.08 -6.12
N GLY A 258 -9.69 4.66 -7.15
CA GLY A 258 -10.37 5.44 -8.18
C GLY A 258 -10.42 4.74 -9.53
N ILE A 259 -11.22 5.29 -10.43
CA ILE A 259 -11.29 4.89 -11.84
C ILE A 259 -10.26 5.70 -12.61
N GLN A 260 -9.33 5.03 -13.29
CA GLN A 260 -8.32 5.72 -14.10
C GLN A 260 -8.97 6.20 -15.41
N PRO A 261 -8.81 7.47 -15.80
CA PRO A 261 -9.30 7.95 -17.07
C PRO A 261 -8.51 7.35 -18.25
N HIS A 262 -9.18 7.26 -19.39
CA HIS A 262 -8.66 6.61 -20.60
C HIS A 262 -7.88 7.57 -21.50
N SER A 263 -8.17 8.87 -21.42
CA SER A 263 -7.64 9.92 -22.28
C SER A 263 -6.56 10.74 -21.58
N GLY A 264 -5.70 11.39 -22.37
CA GLY A 264 -4.64 12.27 -21.89
C GLY A 264 -3.29 11.58 -21.64
N THR A 265 -2.32 12.41 -21.26
CA THR A 265 -0.99 11.98 -20.82
C THR A 265 -1.07 11.24 -19.48
N LEU A 266 -0.05 10.45 -19.14
CA LEU A 266 -0.04 9.72 -17.86
C LEU A 266 -0.08 10.62 -16.63
N GLU A 267 0.45 11.83 -16.76
CA GLU A 267 0.43 12.86 -15.73
C GLU A 267 -0.99 13.39 -15.53
N GLU A 268 -1.68 13.72 -16.63
CA GLU A 268 -3.09 14.10 -16.62
C GLU A 268 -3.96 12.97 -16.06
N GLN A 269 -3.71 11.71 -16.44
CA GLN A 269 -4.46 10.58 -15.92
C GLN A 269 -4.28 10.42 -14.40
N ALA A 270 -3.08 10.61 -13.88
CA ALA A 270 -2.80 10.55 -12.45
C ALA A 270 -3.45 11.72 -11.70
N ARG A 271 -3.41 12.93 -12.28
CA ARG A 271 -4.06 14.13 -11.75
C ARG A 271 -5.58 13.97 -11.69
N ASP A 272 -6.18 13.57 -12.80
CA ASP A 272 -7.62 13.46 -12.95
C ASP A 272 -8.17 12.33 -12.05
N LEU A 273 -7.43 11.23 -11.90
CA LEU A 273 -7.72 10.19 -10.91
C LEU A 273 -7.80 10.76 -9.48
N ALA A 274 -6.88 11.67 -9.13
CA ALA A 274 -6.90 12.33 -7.82
C ALA A 274 -8.15 13.20 -7.63
N PHE A 275 -8.50 13.99 -8.63
CA PHE A 275 -9.70 14.83 -8.59
C PHE A 275 -10.99 14.01 -8.53
N TYR A 276 -11.11 12.95 -9.32
CA TYR A 276 -12.31 12.11 -9.34
C TYR A 276 -12.56 11.42 -8.00
N ALA A 277 -11.51 10.95 -7.32
CA ALA A 277 -11.67 10.37 -5.99
C ALA A 277 -12.14 11.41 -4.97
N TYR A 278 -11.57 12.62 -5.00
CA TYR A 278 -12.01 13.69 -4.12
C TYR A 278 -13.48 14.08 -4.34
N GLN A 279 -13.89 14.24 -5.61
CA GLN A 279 -15.30 14.50 -5.95
C GLN A 279 -16.21 13.38 -5.46
N SER A 280 -15.78 12.13 -5.60
CA SER A 280 -16.54 10.96 -5.13
C SER A 280 -16.75 10.99 -3.62
N ARG A 281 -15.75 11.42 -2.83
CA ARG A 281 -15.89 11.59 -1.37
C ARG A 281 -16.95 12.61 -1.01
N ASN A 282 -16.93 13.76 -1.66
CA ASN A 282 -17.88 14.84 -1.40
C ASN A 282 -19.31 14.40 -1.75
N HIS A 283 -19.48 13.65 -2.83
CA HIS A 283 -20.79 13.07 -3.19
C HIS A 283 -21.28 12.01 -2.21
N THR A 284 -20.39 11.22 -1.59
CA THR A 284 -20.78 10.25 -0.56
C THR A 284 -21.10 10.87 0.80
N LEU A 285 -20.52 12.03 1.13
CA LEU A 285 -20.78 12.74 2.39
C LEU A 285 -22.04 13.63 2.34
N GLY A 286 -22.52 13.97 1.13
CA GLY A 286 -23.75 14.74 0.91
C GLY A 286 -25.03 13.90 0.77
N ARG A 287 -24.97 12.59 1.02
CA ARG A 287 -26.13 11.68 1.12
C ARG A 287 -26.26 11.18 2.54
#